data_AF-A0A978TV70-F1
#
_entry.id   AF-A0A978TV70-F1
#
_cell.length_a   1.000
_cell.length_b   1.000
_cell.length_c   1.000
_cell.angle_alpha   90.00
_cell.angle_beta   90.00
_cell.angle_gamma   90.00
#
_symmetry.space_group_name_H-M   'P 1'
#
loop_
_entity.id
_entity.type
_entity.pdbx_description
1 polymer ?
#
loop_
_entity_poly.entity_id
_entity_poly.type
_entity_poly.pdbx_seq_one_letter_code
_entity_poly.pdbx_strand_id
1 'polypeptide(L)'
;MFILKRQDVEITGIQHPKTGQQIPILNYQGQSFRLLSVFNAKQAEEARAFWRDLTDNRGKACVLLEEPDRYSVWGKIRVGQSGDEGSGGGEAAPSYTQASILLLQEVYYTIEDLLGSRQAIAFQKDITQVLQQWRFPNAESDQAVRHLLDLDPLANEDIPSWQEHHLNTLLQELHRIGREYFGNSSFVDRVMESLQDMPDKDRSRFIEWLNQSPLGKLWETA
;
A
#
# COMPACT_ATOMS: atom_id res chain seq x y z
N MET A 1 24.42 9.35 3.29
CA MET A 1 23.39 9.56 2.25
C MET A 1 23.89 8.88 0.99
N PHE A 2 23.29 7.77 0.57
CA PHE A 2 23.85 6.89 -0.47
C PHE A 2 22.79 6.40 -1.46
N ILE A 3 23.05 6.67 -2.74
CA ILE A 3 22.37 6.07 -3.88
C ILE A 3 23.27 4.93 -4.35
N LEU A 4 22.73 3.72 -4.44
CA LEU A 4 23.46 2.52 -4.83
C LEU A 4 23.14 2.17 -6.28
N LYS A 5 24.12 1.64 -7.00
CA LYS A 5 23.87 1.01 -8.30
C LYS A 5 23.80 -0.50 -8.13
N ARG A 6 23.16 -1.18 -9.08
CA ARG A 6 23.03 -2.65 -9.07
C ARG A 6 24.35 -3.40 -8.87
N GLN A 7 25.46 -2.85 -9.37
CA GLN A 7 26.81 -3.42 -9.24
C GLN A 7 27.39 -3.34 -7.82
N ASP A 8 26.87 -2.46 -6.97
CA ASP A 8 27.42 -2.20 -5.63
C ASP A 8 26.76 -3.09 -4.56
N VAL A 9 25.73 -3.86 -4.92
CA VAL A 9 24.85 -4.57 -3.97
C VAL A 9 24.66 -6.03 -4.33
N GLU A 10 24.51 -6.86 -3.30
CA GLU A 10 24.15 -8.27 -3.42
C GLU A 10 22.68 -8.44 -3.04
N ILE A 11 21.85 -8.96 -3.95
CA ILE A 11 20.44 -9.23 -3.65
C ILE A 11 20.26 -10.75 -3.55
N THR A 12 19.88 -11.21 -2.37
CA THR A 12 19.65 -12.63 -2.04
C THR A 12 18.19 -12.86 -1.68
N GLY A 13 17.62 -14.00 -2.05
CA GLY A 13 16.28 -14.39 -1.60
C GLY A 13 16.38 -15.16 -0.27
N ILE A 14 15.91 -14.56 0.83
CA ILE A 14 15.80 -15.28 2.11
C ILE A 14 14.41 -15.90 2.20
N GLN A 15 14.35 -17.18 2.56
CA GLN A 15 13.09 -17.87 2.73
C GLN A 15 12.43 -17.43 4.04
N HIS A 16 11.21 -16.90 3.95
CA HIS A 16 10.46 -16.49 5.13
C HIS A 16 10.16 -17.70 6.02
N PRO A 17 10.50 -17.66 7.32
CA PRO A 17 10.44 -18.83 8.19
C PRO A 17 9.02 -19.35 8.44
N LYS A 18 7.98 -18.51 8.26
CA LYS A 18 6.59 -18.92 8.48
C LYS A 18 5.83 -19.28 7.21
N THR A 19 6.16 -18.64 6.08
CA THR A 19 5.38 -18.77 4.83
C THR A 19 6.15 -19.45 3.71
N GLY A 20 7.46 -19.68 3.87
CA GLY A 20 8.30 -20.34 2.86
C GLY A 20 8.56 -19.49 1.61
N GLN A 21 8.05 -18.25 1.54
CA GLN A 21 8.21 -17.36 0.39
C GLN A 21 9.62 -16.74 0.34
N GLN A 22 10.19 -16.57 -0.85
CA GLN A 22 11.47 -15.88 -1.02
C GLN A 22 11.28 -14.35 -0.93
N ILE A 23 11.91 -13.75 0.09
CA ILE A 23 11.94 -12.30 0.28
C ILE A 23 13.27 -11.78 -0.26
N PRO A 24 13.26 -10.82 -1.19
CA PRO A 24 14.49 -10.20 -1.67
C PRO A 24 15.10 -9.34 -0.56
N ILE A 25 16.34 -9.66 -0.21
CA ILE A 25 17.17 -8.93 0.76
C ILE A 25 18.39 -8.38 0.02
N LEU A 26 18.54 -7.07 0.07
CA LEU A 26 19.70 -6.35 -0.41
C LEU A 26 20.74 -6.29 0.71
N ASN A 27 21.93 -6.80 0.44
CA ASN A 27 23.08 -6.72 1.32
C ASN A 27 24.08 -5.71 0.76
N TYR A 28 24.49 -4.79 1.61
CA TYR A 28 25.46 -3.75 1.31
C TYR A 28 26.31 -3.45 2.54
N GLN A 29 27.64 -3.56 2.42
CA GLN A 29 28.61 -3.27 3.49
C GLN A 29 28.29 -3.97 4.84
N GLY A 30 27.89 -5.24 4.79
CA GLY A 30 27.53 -6.01 5.98
C GLY A 30 26.21 -5.59 6.65
N GLN A 31 25.42 -4.75 5.98
CA GLN A 31 24.06 -4.39 6.40
C GLN A 31 23.05 -4.98 5.43
N SER A 32 21.92 -5.41 5.95
CA SER A 32 20.82 -5.96 5.16
C SER A 32 19.67 -4.98 5.10
N PHE A 33 19.02 -4.95 3.95
CA PHE A 33 17.90 -4.09 3.63
C PHE A 33 16.82 -4.92 2.96
N ARG A 34 15.56 -4.64 3.29
CA ARG A 34 14.41 -5.23 2.61
C ARG A 34 13.83 -4.22 1.63
N LEU A 35 13.16 -4.70 0.60
CA LEU A 35 12.48 -3.85 -0.35
C LEU A 35 11.30 -3.13 0.32
N LEU A 36 11.14 -1.83 0.09
CA LEU A 36 10.00 -1.02 0.56
C LEU A 36 9.10 -0.60 -0.58
N SER A 37 9.67 -0.14 -1.69
CA SER A 37 8.93 0.33 -2.86
C SER A 37 9.76 0.23 -4.13
N VAL A 38 9.09 0.10 -5.27
CA VAL A 38 9.68 0.09 -6.62
C VAL A 38 9.00 1.18 -7.44
N PHE A 39 9.79 1.90 -8.22
CA PHE A 39 9.38 2.99 -9.08
C PHE A 39 9.93 2.74 -10.47
N ASN A 40 9.21 3.18 -11.49
CA ASN A 40 9.61 2.97 -12.88
C ASN A 40 10.75 3.93 -13.25
N ALA A 41 11.49 3.69 -14.34
CA ALA A 41 12.56 4.61 -14.79
C ALA A 41 12.09 6.08 -14.96
N LYS A 42 10.81 6.29 -15.29
CA LYS A 42 10.18 7.62 -15.45
C LYS A 42 9.88 8.32 -14.12
N GLN A 43 9.88 7.59 -13.00
CA GLN A 43 9.53 8.07 -11.66
C GLN A 43 10.79 8.30 -10.80
N ALA A 44 11.92 8.61 -11.43
CA ALA A 44 13.19 8.84 -10.76
C ALA A 44 13.11 9.92 -9.67
N GLU A 45 12.41 11.03 -9.95
CA GLU A 45 12.25 12.13 -9.00
C GLU A 45 11.35 11.73 -7.82
N GLU A 46 10.26 11.00 -8.08
CA GLU A 46 9.36 10.47 -7.04
C GLU A 46 10.09 9.48 -6.12
N ALA A 47 10.87 8.56 -6.71
CA ALA A 47 11.66 7.59 -5.96
C ALA A 47 12.67 8.28 -5.03
N ARG A 48 13.33 9.34 -5.53
CA ARG A 48 14.27 10.16 -4.77
C ARG A 48 13.57 10.97 -3.69
N ALA A 49 12.42 11.56 -3.98
CA ALA A 49 11.63 12.29 -2.99
C ALA A 49 11.15 11.37 -1.86
N PHE A 50 10.65 10.18 -2.21
CA PHE A 50 10.21 9.17 -1.24
C PHE A 50 11.37 8.68 -0.37
N TRP A 51 12.51 8.35 -0.98
CA TRP A 51 13.70 7.97 -0.23
C TRP A 51 14.17 9.08 0.71
N ARG A 52 14.21 10.33 0.23
CA ARG A 52 14.67 11.47 1.02
C ARG A 52 13.73 11.78 2.18
N ASP A 53 12.42 11.64 1.99
CA ASP A 53 11.46 11.76 3.10
C ASP A 53 11.72 10.70 4.18
N LEU A 54 11.97 9.45 3.79
CA LEU A 54 12.26 8.38 4.75
C LEU A 54 13.58 8.60 5.51
N THR A 55 14.63 9.09 4.84
CA THR A 55 15.93 9.31 5.49
C THR A 55 15.98 10.58 6.31
N ASP A 56 15.55 11.70 5.74
CA ASP A 56 15.82 13.03 6.27
C ASP A 56 14.71 13.47 7.24
N ASN A 57 13.45 13.16 6.93
CA ASN A 57 12.32 13.57 7.77
C ASN A 57 11.97 12.52 8.82
N ARG A 58 12.23 11.24 8.55
CA ARG A 58 11.83 10.13 9.45
C ARG A 58 12.99 9.40 10.13
N GLY A 59 14.24 9.76 9.82
CA GLY A 59 15.44 9.15 10.40
C GLY A 59 15.58 7.65 10.12
N LYS A 60 14.85 7.10 9.13
CA LYS A 60 14.92 5.68 8.78
C LYS A 60 16.16 5.44 7.93
N ALA A 61 16.92 4.40 8.27
CA ALA A 61 18.06 3.99 7.46
C ALA A 61 17.55 3.30 6.19
N CYS A 62 17.46 4.05 5.09
CA CYS A 62 16.98 3.57 3.80
C CYS A 62 18.00 3.84 2.70
N VAL A 63 18.02 2.97 1.69
CA VAL A 63 18.86 3.11 0.49
C VAL A 63 17.99 3.15 -0.75
N LEU A 64 18.36 4.00 -1.69
CA LEU A 64 17.79 4.02 -3.03
C LEU A 64 18.72 3.24 -3.96
N LEU A 65 18.19 2.21 -4.60
CA LEU A 65 18.89 1.44 -5.62
C LEU A 65 18.41 1.91 -7.00
N GLU A 66 19.34 2.37 -7.81
CA GLU A 66 19.11 2.73 -9.20
C GLU A 66 19.47 1.54 -10.11
N GLU A 67 18.49 1.12 -10.91
CA GLU A 67 18.63 0.12 -11.95
C GLU A 67 18.27 0.76 -13.31
N PRO A 68 18.76 0.22 -14.45
CA PRO A 68 18.57 0.85 -15.75
C PRO A 68 17.10 1.08 -16.14
N ASP A 69 16.21 0.23 -15.63
CA ASP A 69 14.78 0.16 -15.94
C ASP A 69 13.87 0.62 -14.78
N ARG A 70 14.42 0.77 -13.57
CA ARG A 70 13.63 1.05 -12.35
C ARG A 70 14.46 1.62 -11.21
N TYR A 71 13.78 2.19 -10.24
CA TYR A 71 14.33 2.62 -8.96
C TYR A 71 13.68 1.81 -7.85
N SER A 72 14.41 1.45 -6.81
CA SER A 72 13.83 0.76 -5.67
C SER A 72 14.36 1.32 -4.36
N VAL A 73 13.48 1.48 -3.39
CA VAL A 73 13.82 1.98 -2.05
C VAL A 73 13.80 0.81 -1.09
N TRP A 74 14.88 0.68 -0.32
CA TRP A 74 15.08 -0.43 0.59
C TRP A 74 15.31 0.08 2.01
N GLY A 75 14.69 -0.55 3.00
CA GLY A 75 14.79 -0.19 4.41
C GLY A 75 15.70 -1.14 5.16
N LYS A 76 16.59 -0.61 6.00
CA LYS A 76 17.53 -1.40 6.80
C LYS A 76 16.79 -2.32 7.76
N ILE A 77 17.24 -3.56 7.85
CA ILE A 77 16.76 -4.58 8.79
C ILE A 77 17.92 -5.09 9.65
N ARG A 78 17.62 -5.54 10.88
CA ARG A 78 18.55 -6.30 11.71
C ARG A 78 18.27 -7.78 11.48
N VAL A 79 19.17 -8.48 10.80
CA VAL A 79 19.09 -9.94 10.65
C VAL A 79 19.34 -10.55 12.03
N GLY A 80 18.28 -11.02 12.70
CA GLY A 80 18.38 -11.63 14.04
C GLY A 80 17.16 -11.47 14.96
N GLN A 81 16.14 -10.69 14.61
CA GLN A 81 14.90 -10.60 15.39
C GLN A 81 13.76 -11.33 14.67
N SER A 82 13.71 -12.64 14.86
CA SER A 82 12.51 -13.45 14.67
C SER A 82 11.64 -13.30 15.92
N GLY A 83 10.80 -12.28 15.96
CA GLY A 83 9.89 -12.05 17.07
C GLY A 83 9.39 -10.61 17.04
N ASP A 84 8.22 -10.44 16.43
CA ASP A 84 7.23 -9.41 16.73
C ASP A 84 7.80 -8.07 17.23
N GLU A 85 8.25 -7.21 16.32
CA GLU A 85 8.29 -5.75 16.52
C GLU A 85 8.69 -5.04 15.21
N GLY A 86 7.78 -4.20 14.70
CA GLY A 86 8.15 -3.01 13.92
C GLY A 86 8.36 -3.16 12.40
N SER A 87 7.27 -2.98 11.66
CA SER A 87 7.19 -2.41 10.29
C SER A 87 7.74 -3.29 9.16
N GLY A 88 7.03 -3.37 8.01
CA GLY A 88 7.54 -3.44 6.62
C GLY A 88 7.77 -4.80 5.92
N GLY A 89 6.93 -5.13 4.95
CA GLY A 89 7.28 -5.99 3.81
C GLY A 89 7.04 -7.50 3.96
N GLY A 90 6.20 -7.91 4.90
CA GLY A 90 5.50 -9.20 4.83
C GLY A 90 4.18 -9.03 4.08
N GLU A 91 3.54 -10.14 3.70
CA GLU A 91 2.10 -10.14 3.36
C GLU A 91 1.37 -9.28 4.39
N ALA A 92 0.61 -8.28 3.92
CA ALA A 92 -0.12 -7.42 4.84
C ALA A 92 -1.03 -8.33 5.68
N ALA A 93 -1.26 -7.97 6.94
CA ALA A 93 -2.25 -8.70 7.72
C ALA A 93 -3.55 -8.73 6.89
N PRO A 94 -4.22 -9.88 6.74
CA PRO A 94 -5.42 -9.98 5.91
C PRO A 94 -6.45 -8.90 6.24
N SER A 95 -6.55 -8.54 7.53
CA SER A 95 -7.37 -7.44 8.02
C SER A 95 -7.07 -6.07 7.42
N TYR A 96 -5.84 -5.81 6.98
CA TYR A 96 -5.50 -4.55 6.30
C TYR A 96 -6.03 -4.52 4.88
N THR A 97 -6.01 -5.66 4.19
CA THR A 97 -6.66 -5.79 2.88
C THR A 97 -8.17 -5.66 3.02
N GLN A 98 -8.78 -6.31 4.02
CA GLN A 98 -10.21 -6.19 4.31
C GLN A 98 -10.61 -4.73 4.55
N ALA A 99 -9.88 -4.03 5.42
CA ALA A 99 -10.09 -2.61 5.67
C ALA A 99 -9.98 -1.78 4.39
N SER A 100 -8.92 -1.99 3.60
CA SER A 100 -8.70 -1.22 2.37
C SER A 100 -9.81 -1.45 1.32
N ILE A 101 -10.36 -2.67 1.26
CA ILE A 101 -11.51 -2.99 0.40
C ILE A 101 -12.79 -2.32 0.93
N LEU A 102 -13.03 -2.34 2.25
CA LEU A 102 -14.17 -1.62 2.86
C LEU A 102 -14.15 -0.14 2.55
N LEU A 103 -12.97 0.50 2.65
CA LEU A 103 -12.83 1.92 2.30
C LEU A 103 -13.11 2.16 0.81
N LEU A 104 -12.62 1.30 -0.08
CA LEU A 104 -12.90 1.37 -1.51
C LEU A 104 -14.41 1.26 -1.80
N GLN A 105 -15.07 0.30 -1.16
CA GLN A 105 -16.51 0.06 -1.29
C GLN A 105 -17.33 1.26 -0.80
N GLU A 106 -17.01 1.80 0.38
CA GLU A 106 -17.75 2.94 0.94
C GLU A 106 -17.59 4.19 0.07
N VAL A 107 -16.41 4.43 -0.50
CA VAL A 107 -16.22 5.52 -1.49
C VAL A 107 -17.10 5.30 -2.71
N TYR A 108 -17.09 4.09 -3.28
CA TYR A 108 -17.90 3.75 -4.45
C TYR A 108 -19.40 3.96 -4.17
N TYR A 109 -19.92 3.43 -3.06
CA TYR A 109 -21.34 3.55 -2.70
C TYR A 109 -21.73 4.98 -2.36
N THR A 110 -20.84 5.75 -1.70
CA THR A 110 -21.09 7.17 -1.44
C THR A 110 -21.13 7.97 -2.74
N ILE A 111 -20.28 7.66 -3.73
CA ILE A 111 -20.35 8.27 -5.06
C ILE A 111 -21.67 7.88 -5.75
N GLU A 112 -22.07 6.61 -5.68
CA GLU A 112 -23.30 6.13 -6.29
C GLU A 112 -24.54 6.82 -5.70
N ASP A 113 -24.58 6.94 -4.37
CA ASP A 113 -25.68 7.55 -3.61
C ASP A 113 -25.78 9.06 -3.87
N LEU A 114 -24.65 9.78 -3.83
CA LEU A 114 -24.64 11.24 -3.95
C LEU A 114 -24.60 11.75 -5.39
N LEU A 115 -23.90 11.05 -6.29
CA LEU A 115 -23.60 11.52 -7.64
C LEU A 115 -24.23 10.64 -8.74
N GLY A 116 -24.82 9.50 -8.37
CA GLY A 116 -25.53 8.59 -9.25
C GLY A 116 -24.66 7.50 -9.89
N SER A 117 -25.32 6.44 -10.36
CA SER A 117 -24.68 5.24 -10.93
C SER A 117 -23.73 5.51 -12.11
N ARG A 118 -23.97 6.57 -12.89
CA ARG A 118 -23.06 6.97 -13.98
C ARG A 118 -21.68 7.38 -13.44
N GLN A 119 -21.65 8.10 -12.32
CA GLN A 119 -20.39 8.53 -11.70
C GLN A 119 -19.72 7.37 -10.97
N ALA A 120 -20.49 6.48 -10.36
CA ALA A 120 -19.96 5.25 -9.76
C ALA A 120 -19.27 4.35 -10.78
N ILE A 121 -19.86 4.18 -11.98
CA ILE A 121 -19.24 3.44 -13.09
C ILE A 121 -17.95 4.13 -13.58
N ALA A 122 -17.94 5.47 -13.62
CA ALA A 122 -16.72 6.21 -13.98
C ALA A 122 -15.62 5.98 -12.93
N PHE A 123 -15.96 6.06 -11.65
CA PHE A 123 -15.04 5.82 -10.54
C PHE A 123 -14.48 4.39 -10.58
N GLN A 124 -15.32 3.39 -10.84
CA GLN A 124 -14.86 2.01 -11.01
C GLN A 124 -13.77 1.91 -12.10
N LYS A 125 -13.95 2.60 -13.24
CA LYS A 125 -12.96 2.58 -14.32
C LYS A 125 -11.65 3.25 -13.92
N ASP A 126 -11.72 4.36 -13.20
CA ASP A 126 -10.53 5.05 -12.70
C ASP A 126 -9.75 4.17 -11.72
N ILE A 127 -10.47 3.46 -10.84
CA ILE A 127 -9.87 2.44 -9.96
C ILE A 127 -9.28 1.28 -10.77
N THR A 128 -9.97 0.75 -11.77
CA THR A 128 -9.40 -0.30 -12.64
C THR A 128 -8.07 0.15 -13.25
N GLN A 129 -7.99 1.40 -13.75
CA GLN A 129 -6.75 1.94 -14.32
C GLN A 129 -5.61 1.99 -13.30
N VAL A 130 -5.89 2.41 -12.07
CA VAL A 130 -4.93 2.40 -10.96
C VAL A 130 -4.44 0.98 -10.69
N LEU A 131 -5.36 0.03 -10.48
CA LEU A 131 -5.01 -1.35 -10.14
C LEU A 131 -4.22 -2.04 -11.25
N GLN A 132 -4.53 -1.75 -12.52
CA GLN A 132 -3.76 -2.18 -13.69
C GLN A 132 -2.36 -1.58 -13.73
N GLN A 133 -2.26 -0.25 -13.56
CA GLN A 133 -0.99 0.47 -13.62
C GLN A 133 0.00 -0.03 -12.57
N TRP A 134 -0.51 -0.37 -11.39
CA TRP A 134 0.28 -0.82 -10.25
C TRP A 134 0.31 -2.34 -10.08
N ARG A 135 -0.25 -3.09 -11.04
CA ARG A 135 -0.22 -4.57 -11.10
C ARG A 135 -0.74 -5.25 -9.83
N PHE A 136 -1.91 -4.85 -9.39
CA PHE A 136 -2.53 -5.46 -8.22
C PHE A 136 -2.92 -6.91 -8.52
N PRO A 137 -2.46 -7.88 -7.70
CA PRO A 137 -2.84 -9.27 -7.85
C PRO A 137 -4.36 -9.42 -7.85
N ASN A 138 -4.88 -10.14 -8.85
CA ASN A 138 -6.31 -10.45 -9.02
C ASN A 138 -7.24 -9.22 -9.13
N ALA A 139 -6.74 -8.05 -9.53
CA ALA A 139 -7.54 -6.83 -9.63
C ALA A 139 -7.29 -5.98 -10.89
N GLU A 140 -6.71 -6.59 -11.94
CA GLU A 140 -6.30 -5.88 -13.16
C GLU A 140 -7.39 -5.78 -14.24
N SER A 141 -8.64 -6.14 -13.96
CA SER A 141 -9.73 -6.08 -14.95
C SER A 141 -11.00 -5.46 -14.37
N ASP A 142 -11.83 -4.85 -15.21
CA ASP A 142 -13.10 -4.26 -14.78
C ASP A 142 -13.98 -5.27 -14.03
N GLN A 143 -13.97 -6.54 -14.47
CA GLN A 143 -14.70 -7.61 -13.81
C GLN A 143 -14.12 -7.94 -12.43
N ALA A 144 -12.79 -7.94 -12.30
CA ALA A 144 -12.13 -8.17 -11.02
C ALA A 144 -12.39 -7.03 -10.03
N VAL A 145 -12.31 -5.77 -10.47
CA VAL A 145 -12.67 -4.61 -9.63
C VAL A 145 -14.13 -4.66 -9.22
N ARG A 146 -15.03 -5.00 -10.14
CA ARG A 146 -16.45 -5.18 -9.80
C ARG A 146 -16.67 -6.25 -8.75
N HIS A 147 -15.94 -7.36 -8.85
CA HIS A 147 -15.99 -8.41 -7.83
C HIS A 147 -15.52 -7.89 -6.46
N LEU A 148 -14.46 -7.08 -6.41
CA LEU A 148 -14.02 -6.43 -5.16
C LEU A 148 -15.07 -5.48 -4.59
N LEU A 149 -15.84 -4.80 -5.43
CA LEU A 149 -16.92 -3.93 -5.00
C LEU A 149 -18.12 -4.71 -4.46
N ASP A 150 -18.39 -5.90 -4.98
CA ASP A 150 -19.56 -6.71 -4.63
C ASP A 150 -19.32 -7.75 -3.53
N LEU A 151 -18.05 -8.09 -3.22
CA LEU A 151 -17.73 -9.11 -2.20
C LEU A 151 -17.91 -8.58 -0.78
N ASP A 152 -18.23 -9.47 0.16
CA ASP A 152 -18.17 -9.16 1.60
C ASP A 152 -16.72 -9.37 2.10
N PRO A 153 -15.96 -8.31 2.43
CA PRO A 153 -14.57 -8.45 2.83
C PRO A 153 -14.42 -9.07 4.23
N LEU A 154 -15.47 -9.08 5.06
CA LEU A 154 -15.42 -9.59 6.43
C LEU A 154 -15.85 -11.06 6.53
N ALA A 155 -16.66 -11.54 5.58
CA ALA A 155 -17.13 -12.92 5.54
C ALA A 155 -16.27 -13.87 4.67
N ASN A 156 -15.47 -13.35 3.73
CA ASN A 156 -14.84 -14.18 2.70
C ASN A 156 -13.41 -14.65 3.01
N GLU A 157 -13.11 -15.89 2.61
CA GLU A 157 -11.77 -16.50 2.59
C GLU A 157 -10.96 -16.12 1.32
N ASP A 158 -11.60 -15.54 0.30
CA ASP A 158 -11.01 -15.20 -1.01
C ASP A 158 -10.52 -13.75 -1.12
N ILE A 159 -10.03 -13.18 -0.02
CA ILE A 159 -9.45 -11.84 -0.03
C ILE A 159 -8.12 -11.87 -0.81
N PRO A 160 -7.86 -10.93 -1.73
CA PRO A 160 -6.59 -10.88 -2.43
C PRO A 160 -5.39 -10.79 -1.47
N SER A 161 -4.33 -11.54 -1.75
CA SER A 161 -3.07 -11.51 -0.99
C SER A 161 -2.22 -10.28 -1.34
N TRP A 162 -2.77 -9.10 -1.05
CA TRP A 162 -2.11 -7.83 -1.30
C TRP A 162 -0.99 -7.56 -0.29
N GLN A 163 0.17 -7.22 -0.84
CA GLN A 163 1.30 -6.73 -0.04
C GLN A 163 1.07 -5.29 0.44
N GLU A 164 1.79 -4.91 1.49
CA GLU A 164 1.70 -3.58 2.11
C GLU A 164 1.86 -2.41 1.12
N HIS A 165 2.70 -2.56 0.08
CA HIS A 165 2.86 -1.54 -0.95
C HIS A 165 1.58 -1.36 -1.78
N HIS A 166 0.84 -2.43 -2.08
CA HIS A 166 -0.45 -2.35 -2.76
C HIS A 166 -1.45 -1.59 -1.91
N LEU A 167 -1.53 -1.91 -0.61
CA LEU A 167 -2.43 -1.21 0.30
C LEU A 167 -2.13 0.28 0.38
N ASN A 168 -0.85 0.64 0.52
CA ASN A 168 -0.44 2.04 0.53
C ASN A 168 -0.81 2.77 -0.76
N THR A 169 -0.55 2.15 -1.92
CA THR A 169 -0.90 2.72 -3.22
C THR A 169 -2.41 2.88 -3.38
N LEU A 170 -3.19 1.86 -3.01
CA LEU A 170 -4.65 1.91 -3.09
C LEU A 170 -5.20 3.06 -2.24
N LEU A 171 -4.79 3.16 -0.98
CA LEU A 171 -5.29 4.19 -0.06
C LEU A 171 -4.87 5.60 -0.49
N GLN A 172 -3.69 5.75 -1.09
CA GLN A 172 -3.25 7.03 -1.66
C GLN A 172 -4.12 7.45 -2.85
N GLU A 173 -4.30 6.54 -3.81
CA GLU A 173 -5.06 6.81 -5.04
C GLU A 173 -6.55 6.94 -4.77
N LEU A 174 -7.10 6.15 -3.85
CA LEU A 174 -8.48 6.22 -3.41
C LEU A 174 -8.79 7.60 -2.80
N HIS A 175 -7.91 8.12 -1.93
CA HIS A 175 -8.09 9.47 -1.40
C HIS A 175 -7.99 10.53 -2.50
N ARG A 176 -7.01 10.41 -3.42
CA ARG A 176 -6.85 11.35 -4.55
C ARG A 176 -8.10 11.40 -5.43
N ILE A 177 -8.55 10.24 -5.90
CA ILE A 177 -9.72 10.10 -6.78
C ILE A 177 -10.99 10.51 -6.03
N GLY A 178 -11.17 10.07 -4.78
CA GLY A 178 -12.30 10.50 -3.95
C GLY A 178 -12.41 12.03 -3.86
N ARG A 179 -11.29 12.73 -3.64
CA ARG A 179 -11.30 14.21 -3.67
C ARG A 179 -11.69 14.80 -5.01
N GLU A 180 -11.36 14.15 -6.12
CA GLU A 180 -11.75 14.61 -7.46
C GLU A 180 -13.27 14.49 -7.68
N TYR A 181 -13.90 13.44 -7.13
CA TYR A 181 -15.35 13.23 -7.20
C TYR A 181 -16.14 14.11 -6.22
N PHE A 182 -15.69 14.22 -4.97
CA PHE A 182 -16.40 14.98 -3.93
C PHE A 182 -16.00 16.46 -3.84
N GLY A 183 -14.91 16.86 -4.51
CA GLY A 183 -14.37 18.23 -4.52
C GLY A 183 -13.63 18.63 -3.24
N ASN A 184 -13.62 17.80 -2.21
CA ASN A 184 -12.95 18.01 -0.92
C ASN A 184 -12.66 16.66 -0.23
N SER A 185 -12.13 16.68 1.00
CA SER A 185 -11.85 15.49 1.82
C SER A 185 -12.91 15.18 2.89
N SER A 186 -14.09 15.80 2.86
CA SER A 186 -15.13 15.56 3.90
C SER A 186 -15.77 14.17 3.82
N PHE A 187 -15.53 13.44 2.73
CA PHE A 187 -15.96 12.05 2.61
C PHE A 187 -15.17 11.11 3.53
N VAL A 188 -13.99 11.52 4.00
CA VAL A 188 -13.09 10.70 4.81
C VAL A 188 -13.77 10.24 6.10
N ASP A 189 -14.53 11.11 6.78
CA ASP A 189 -15.19 10.76 8.03
C ASP A 189 -16.17 9.59 7.84
N ARG A 190 -17.07 9.70 6.87
CA ARG A 190 -18.03 8.64 6.51
C ARG A 190 -17.32 7.37 6.06
N VAL A 191 -16.27 7.50 5.25
CA VAL A 191 -15.54 6.34 4.75
C VAL A 191 -14.79 5.61 5.87
N MET A 192 -14.23 6.33 6.84
CA MET A 192 -13.57 5.73 7.99
C MET A 192 -14.57 5.12 8.98
N GLU A 193 -15.82 5.58 9.01
CA GLU A 193 -16.90 4.96 9.78
C GLU A 193 -17.23 3.54 9.31
N SER A 194 -17.03 3.19 8.04
CA SER A 194 -17.27 1.81 7.55
C SER A 194 -16.35 0.77 8.21
N LEU A 195 -15.22 1.20 8.78
CA LEU A 195 -14.34 0.33 9.54
C LEU A 195 -14.96 -0.12 10.88
N GLN A 196 -16.06 0.49 11.33
CA GLN A 196 -16.77 0.07 12.55
C GLN A 196 -17.35 -1.34 12.42
N ASP A 197 -17.59 -1.82 11.20
CA ASP A 197 -18.05 -3.19 10.95
C ASP A 197 -16.98 -4.26 11.23
N MET A 198 -15.70 -3.84 11.30
CA MET A 198 -14.58 -4.73 11.63
C MET A 198 -14.50 -5.01 13.13
N PRO A 199 -13.94 -6.18 13.52
CA PRO A 199 -13.57 -6.43 14.92
C PRO A 199 -12.65 -5.32 15.47
N ASP A 200 -12.93 -4.83 16.68
CA ASP A 200 -12.23 -3.70 17.30
C ASP A 200 -10.70 -3.84 17.28
N LYS A 201 -10.20 -5.06 17.48
CA LYS A 201 -8.77 -5.38 17.48
C LYS A 201 -8.14 -5.17 16.11
N ASP A 202 -8.83 -5.59 15.05
CA ASP A 202 -8.33 -5.50 13.67
C ASP A 202 -8.44 -4.07 13.15
N ARG A 203 -9.55 -3.38 13.46
CA ARG A 203 -9.69 -1.94 13.23
C ARG A 203 -8.56 -1.15 13.88
N SER A 204 -8.31 -1.36 15.18
CA SER A 204 -7.27 -0.63 15.91
C SER A 204 -5.89 -0.85 15.32
N ARG A 205 -5.57 -2.08 14.92
CA ARG A 205 -4.30 -2.43 14.25
C ARG A 205 -4.16 -1.76 12.89
N PHE A 206 -5.23 -1.75 12.09
CA PHE A 206 -5.22 -1.07 10.80
C PHE A 206 -5.00 0.44 10.95
N ILE A 207 -5.70 1.09 11.88
CA ILE A 207 -5.52 2.53 12.17
C ILE A 207 -4.10 2.83 12.65
N GLU A 208 -3.57 2.02 13.57
CA GLU A 208 -2.20 2.16 14.03
C GLU A 208 -1.20 2.01 12.89
N TRP A 209 -1.38 1.02 12.01
CA TRP A 209 -0.56 0.81 10.82
C TRP A 209 -0.66 2.00 9.85
N LEU A 210 -1.87 2.49 9.57
CA LEU A 210 -2.12 3.62 8.67
C LEU A 210 -1.38 4.88 9.14
N ASN A 211 -1.42 5.12 10.46
CA ASN A 211 -0.77 6.25 11.14
C ASN A 211 0.77 6.16 11.19
N GLN A 212 1.37 5.02 10.83
CA GLN A 212 2.83 4.92 10.66
C GLN A 212 3.33 5.56 9.35
N SER A 213 2.41 6.00 8.48
CA SER A 213 2.69 6.61 7.19
C SER A 213 1.99 7.98 7.03
N PRO A 214 2.34 8.78 6.01
CA PRO A 214 1.62 10.03 5.72
C PRO A 214 0.17 9.81 5.33
N LEU A 215 -0.21 8.57 4.95
CA LEU A 215 -1.59 8.22 4.66
C LEU A 215 -2.48 8.42 5.89
N GLY A 216 -1.97 8.19 7.10
CA GLY A 216 -2.69 8.48 8.33
C GLY A 216 -3.23 9.91 8.37
N LYS A 217 -2.45 10.90 7.91
CA LYS A 217 -2.90 12.30 7.84
C LYS A 217 -3.93 12.57 6.73
N LEU A 218 -3.92 11.77 5.66
CA LEU A 218 -4.91 11.89 4.59
C LEU A 218 -6.27 11.32 5.02
N TRP A 219 -6.23 10.30 5.88
CA TRP A 219 -7.37 9.56 6.37
C TRP A 219 -7.69 9.89 7.84
N GLU A 220 -7.13 10.99 8.35
CA GLU A 220 -7.46 11.52 9.67
C GLU A 220 -8.82 12.19 9.58
N THR A 221 -9.74 11.75 10.44
CA THR A 221 -11.07 12.37 10.54
C THR A 221 -10.93 13.79 11.07
N ALA A 222 -11.69 14.73 10.48
CA ALA A 222 -11.56 16.15 10.77
C ALA A 222 -12.16 16.57 12.13
#